data_AF-A0A9D6MVX8-F1
#
_entry.id   AF-A0A9D6MVX8-F1
#
_cell.length_a   1.000
_cell.length_b   1.000
_cell.length_c   1.000
_cell.angle_alpha   90.00
_cell.angle_beta   90.00
_cell.angle_gamma   90.00
#
_symmetry.space_group_name_H-M   'P 1'
#
loop_
_entity.id
_entity.type
_entity.pdbx_description
1 polymer ?
#
loop_
_entity_poly.entity_id
_entity_poly.type
_entity_poly.pdbx_seq_one_letter_code
_entity_poly.pdbx_strand_id
1 'polypeptide(L)'
;MSAFLGSIHYMMFNKIKIAADRNRFVISAFKAKHGAAVDEAAKSALPNGPVGFGDQKLDEILGDNPIHQFLQGLIDTVEVAEGALVTAFLYRFPDDAEQLLEKAFFDHGLETAKKFVNGVANNSPLSAFQNIVGANYLEGMPCDQVSSYRSSNKNAVEVTHSDCLHKAKWDEAGAPAHIMCKLLDKWVEGCAKGVDPNLTLTRSGAIINGEDTCRCSVALPSN
;
A
#
# COMPACT_ATOMS: atom_id res chain seq x y z
N MET A 1 -26.15 -10.41 -2.12
CA MET A 1 -25.04 -11.12 -2.78
C MET A 1 -25.01 -10.70 -4.23
N SER A 2 -23.96 -10.00 -4.67
CA SER A 2 -23.74 -9.75 -6.11
C SER A 2 -22.92 -10.91 -6.65
N ALA A 3 -23.50 -11.72 -7.53
CA ALA A 3 -22.79 -12.73 -8.33
C ALA A 3 -22.16 -12.10 -9.60
N PHE A 4 -22.26 -10.77 -9.77
CA PHE A 4 -21.76 -10.10 -10.96
C PHE A 4 -20.38 -9.48 -10.70
N LEU A 5 -19.39 -9.91 -11.47
CA LEU A 5 -18.06 -9.32 -11.49
C LEU A 5 -18.07 -8.00 -12.26
N GLY A 6 -18.11 -6.87 -11.53
CA GLY A 6 -17.90 -5.54 -12.10
C GLY A 6 -16.41 -5.16 -12.20
N SER A 7 -16.11 -4.12 -12.98
CA SER A 7 -14.76 -3.54 -13.13
C SER A 7 -14.11 -3.17 -11.80
N ILE A 8 -14.91 -2.77 -10.81
CA ILE A 8 -14.44 -2.44 -9.46
C ILE A 8 -13.83 -3.64 -8.74
N HIS A 9 -14.33 -4.87 -8.97
CA HIS A 9 -13.76 -6.06 -8.34
C HIS A 9 -12.38 -6.39 -8.90
N TYR A 10 -12.20 -6.23 -10.22
CA TYR A 10 -10.88 -6.40 -10.85
C TYR A 10 -9.90 -5.32 -10.40
N MET A 11 -10.36 -4.06 -10.27
CA MET A 11 -9.54 -2.99 -9.70
C MET A 11 -9.13 -3.31 -8.26
N MET A 12 -10.04 -3.80 -7.43
CA MET A 12 -9.68 -4.21 -6.06
C MET A 12 -8.68 -5.35 -6.06
N PHE A 13 -8.89 -6.36 -6.90
CA PHE A 13 -7.94 -7.46 -6.99
C PHE A 13 -6.55 -6.96 -7.45
N ASN A 14 -6.47 -5.99 -8.36
CA ASN A 14 -5.22 -5.34 -8.73
C ASN A 14 -4.53 -4.68 -7.52
N LYS A 15 -5.26 -3.91 -6.71
CA LYS A 15 -4.70 -3.28 -5.50
C LYS A 15 -4.14 -4.30 -4.51
N ILE A 16 -4.84 -5.43 -4.33
CA ILE A 16 -4.40 -6.55 -3.50
C ILE A 16 -3.11 -7.16 -4.08
N LYS A 17 -3.03 -7.35 -5.40
CA LYS A 17 -1.81 -7.82 -6.07
C LYS A 17 -0.63 -6.87 -5.86
N ILE A 18 -0.84 -5.56 -5.94
CA ILE A 18 0.20 -4.56 -5.70
C ILE A 18 0.71 -4.60 -4.25
N ALA A 19 -0.18 -4.78 -3.26
CA ALA A 19 0.24 -4.95 -1.87
C ALA A 19 1.02 -6.27 -1.65
N ALA A 20 0.61 -7.37 -2.29
CA ALA A 20 1.35 -8.62 -2.24
C ALA A 20 2.72 -8.54 -2.94
N ASP A 21 2.82 -7.81 -4.06
CA ASP A 21 4.07 -7.54 -4.75
C ASP A 21 5.02 -6.72 -3.86
N ARG A 22 4.50 -5.73 -3.14
CA ARG A 22 5.26 -4.93 -2.17
C ARG A 22 5.91 -5.79 -1.08
N ASN A 23 5.20 -6.77 -0.53
CA ASN A 23 5.76 -7.72 0.43
C ASN A 23 6.98 -8.47 -0.14
N ARG A 24 6.89 -8.92 -1.39
CA ARG A 24 7.99 -9.61 -2.09
C ARG A 24 9.15 -8.69 -2.41
N PHE A 25 8.86 -7.45 -2.76
CA PHE A 25 9.85 -6.41 -2.99
C PHE A 25 10.64 -6.10 -1.72
N VAL A 26 9.96 -5.98 -0.58
CA VAL A 26 10.58 -5.78 0.74
C VAL A 26 11.52 -6.93 1.09
N ILE A 27 11.09 -8.19 0.92
CA ILE A 27 11.96 -9.35 1.12
C ILE A 27 13.22 -9.27 0.23
N SER A 28 13.05 -8.89 -1.04
CA SER A 28 14.15 -8.79 -1.99
C SER A 28 15.14 -7.67 -1.62
N ALA A 29 14.63 -6.51 -1.18
CA ALA A 29 15.43 -5.38 -0.73
C ALA A 29 16.25 -5.74 0.51
N PHE A 30 15.65 -6.44 1.47
CA PHE A 30 16.38 -6.96 2.64
C PHE A 30 17.43 -7.99 2.23
N LYS A 31 17.10 -8.91 1.32
CA LYS A 31 18.01 -9.96 0.88
C LYS A 31 19.24 -9.39 0.18
N ALA A 32 19.08 -8.29 -0.57
CA ALA A 32 20.20 -7.60 -1.19
C ALA A 32 21.23 -7.05 -0.18
N LYS A 33 20.82 -6.75 1.06
CA LYS A 33 21.68 -6.22 2.12
C LYS A 33 22.17 -7.29 3.10
N HIS A 34 21.26 -8.15 3.58
CA HIS A 34 21.52 -9.10 4.67
C HIS A 34 21.67 -10.56 4.20
N GLY A 35 21.52 -10.83 2.90
CA GLY A 35 21.70 -12.17 2.34
C GLY A 35 20.75 -13.21 2.91
N ALA A 36 21.26 -14.41 3.19
CA ALA A 36 20.47 -15.57 3.58
C ALA A 36 19.78 -15.43 4.96
N ALA A 37 20.24 -14.53 5.84
CA ALA A 37 19.60 -14.29 7.14
C ALA A 37 18.15 -13.80 7.00
N VAL A 38 17.80 -13.22 5.85
CA VAL A 38 16.44 -12.77 5.53
C VAL A 38 15.50 -13.95 5.32
N ASP A 39 15.98 -15.06 4.77
CA ASP A 39 15.14 -16.21 4.44
C ASP A 39 14.56 -16.84 5.73
N GLU A 40 15.34 -16.90 6.81
CA GLU A 40 14.89 -17.38 8.12
C GLU A 40 13.82 -16.46 8.73
N ALA A 41 14.07 -15.15 8.73
CA ALA A 41 13.13 -14.17 9.28
C ALA A 41 11.82 -14.13 8.48
N ALA A 42 11.91 -14.14 7.15
CA ALA A 42 10.74 -14.17 6.27
C ALA A 42 9.95 -15.48 6.42
N LYS A 43 10.62 -16.63 6.56
CA LYS A 43 9.96 -17.93 6.81
C LYS A 43 9.29 -17.97 8.18
N SER A 44 9.89 -17.36 9.20
CA SER A 44 9.28 -17.27 10.53
C SER A 44 8.04 -16.39 10.52
N ALA A 45 8.06 -15.27 9.79
CA ALA A 45 6.92 -14.39 9.63
C ALA A 45 5.81 -15.03 8.79
N LEU A 46 6.20 -15.68 7.69
CA LEU A 46 5.32 -16.24 6.67
C LEU A 46 5.62 -17.73 6.49
N PRO A 47 5.10 -18.61 7.37
CA PRO A 47 5.42 -20.04 7.34
C PRO A 47 4.96 -20.73 6.05
N ASN A 48 3.90 -20.19 5.42
CA ASN A 48 3.37 -20.68 4.13
C ASN A 48 4.00 -19.97 2.92
N GLY A 49 5.03 -19.13 3.14
CA GLY A 49 5.69 -18.34 2.11
C GLY A 49 4.98 -17.01 1.81
N PRO A 50 5.60 -16.16 0.96
CA PRO A 50 5.07 -14.85 0.62
C PRO A 50 3.80 -14.96 -0.22
N VAL A 51 2.76 -14.24 0.22
CA VAL A 51 1.52 -14.08 -0.53
C VAL A 51 1.82 -13.56 -1.92
N GLY A 52 1.16 -14.10 -2.93
CA GLY A 52 1.19 -13.52 -4.26
C GLY A 52 0.39 -14.34 -5.26
N PHE A 53 -0.01 -13.65 -6.31
CA PHE A 53 -1.04 -14.11 -7.23
C PHE A 53 -0.52 -14.28 -8.67
N GLY A 54 0.75 -13.98 -8.94
CA GLY A 54 1.34 -14.05 -10.28
C GLY A 54 0.44 -13.42 -11.34
N ASP A 55 0.18 -14.17 -12.42
CA ASP A 55 -0.71 -13.78 -13.51
C ASP A 55 -2.16 -14.26 -13.35
N GLN A 56 -2.52 -14.81 -12.18
CA GLN A 56 -3.88 -15.28 -11.91
C GLN A 56 -4.89 -14.14 -12.09
N LYS A 57 -6.04 -14.48 -12.66
CA LYS A 57 -7.19 -13.59 -12.79
C LYS A 57 -8.19 -13.84 -11.67
N LEU A 58 -8.97 -12.81 -11.34
CA LEU A 58 -9.96 -12.87 -10.26
C LEU A 58 -10.99 -13.98 -10.50
N ASP A 59 -11.50 -14.09 -11.72
CA ASP A 59 -12.48 -15.11 -12.13
C ASP A 59 -11.94 -16.55 -12.04
N GLU A 60 -10.63 -16.73 -12.18
CA GLU A 60 -9.98 -18.05 -12.08
C GLU A 60 -9.86 -18.52 -10.62
N ILE A 61 -9.71 -17.59 -9.66
CA ILE A 61 -9.48 -17.91 -8.25
C ILE A 61 -10.72 -17.73 -7.36
N LEU A 62 -11.74 -17.04 -7.85
CA LEU A 62 -12.96 -16.76 -7.09
C LEU A 62 -13.76 -18.03 -6.77
N GLY A 63 -13.87 -18.95 -7.73
CA GLY A 63 -14.74 -20.13 -7.61
C GLY A 63 -16.19 -19.74 -7.31
N ASP A 64 -16.83 -20.45 -6.37
CA ASP A 64 -18.21 -20.19 -5.93
C ASP A 64 -18.29 -19.21 -4.74
N ASN A 65 -17.18 -18.55 -4.38
CA ASN A 65 -17.14 -17.69 -3.20
C ASN A 65 -17.91 -16.37 -3.42
N PRO A 66 -18.60 -15.85 -2.39
CA PRO A 66 -19.13 -14.49 -2.42
C PRO A 66 -18.02 -13.45 -2.61
N ILE A 67 -18.08 -12.65 -3.69
CA ILE A 67 -16.97 -11.79 -4.12
C ILE A 67 -16.49 -10.78 -3.08
N HIS A 68 -17.38 -10.18 -2.28
CA HIS A 68 -16.96 -9.20 -1.28
C HIS A 68 -16.21 -9.87 -0.12
N GLN A 69 -16.74 -10.99 0.39
CA GLN A 69 -16.08 -11.78 1.44
C GLN A 69 -14.74 -12.34 0.94
N PHE A 70 -14.71 -12.78 -0.32
CA PHE A 70 -13.49 -13.28 -0.95
C PHE A 70 -12.41 -12.20 -1.03
N LEU A 71 -12.73 -11.02 -1.58
CA LEU A 71 -11.79 -9.91 -1.66
C LEU A 71 -11.36 -9.44 -0.27
N GLN A 72 -12.28 -9.35 0.70
CA GLN A 72 -11.95 -8.99 2.08
C GLN A 72 -10.95 -9.96 2.69
N GLY A 73 -11.16 -11.27 2.54
CA GLY A 73 -10.21 -12.28 3.04
C GLY A 73 -8.83 -12.17 2.40
N LEU A 74 -8.76 -11.80 1.12
CA LEU A 74 -7.48 -11.52 0.46
C LEU A 74 -6.80 -10.25 0.99
N ILE A 75 -7.56 -9.20 1.28
CA ILE A 75 -7.05 -7.96 1.92
C ILE A 75 -6.45 -8.32 3.28
N ASP A 76 -7.21 -9.01 4.14
CA ASP A 76 -6.77 -9.41 5.47
C ASP A 76 -5.48 -10.24 5.38
N THR A 77 -5.45 -11.23 4.49
CA THR A 77 -4.27 -12.09 4.28
C THR A 77 -3.03 -11.29 3.88
N VAL A 78 -3.15 -10.35 2.94
CA VAL A 78 -1.99 -9.58 2.44
C VAL A 78 -1.49 -8.59 3.47
N GLU A 79 -2.39 -7.89 4.18
CA GLU A 79 -2.01 -6.87 5.15
C GLU A 79 -1.48 -7.46 6.46
N VAL A 80 -2.04 -8.58 6.94
CA VAL A 80 -1.46 -9.32 8.08
C VAL A 80 -0.07 -9.85 7.71
N ALA A 81 0.10 -10.38 6.49
CA ALA A 81 1.42 -10.83 6.02
C ALA A 81 2.43 -9.67 5.93
N GLU A 82 1.99 -8.49 5.50
CA GLU A 82 2.84 -7.29 5.45
C GLU A 82 3.28 -6.85 6.85
N GLY A 83 2.33 -6.76 7.79
CA GLY A 83 2.64 -6.46 9.19
C GLY A 83 3.61 -7.48 9.79
N ALA A 84 3.40 -8.78 9.55
CA ALA A 84 4.24 -9.84 10.10
C ALA A 84 5.67 -9.76 9.59
N LEU A 85 5.85 -9.48 8.29
CA LEU A 85 7.17 -9.26 7.69
C LEU A 85 7.87 -8.05 8.30
N VAL A 86 7.16 -6.93 8.43
CA VAL A 86 7.70 -5.71 9.04
C VAL A 86 8.15 -5.97 10.47
N THR A 87 7.31 -6.58 11.30
CA THR A 87 7.64 -6.94 12.69
C THR A 87 8.88 -7.84 12.76
N ALA A 88 8.93 -8.89 11.94
CA ALA A 88 10.05 -9.82 11.95
C ALA A 88 11.36 -9.16 11.50
N PHE A 89 11.32 -8.26 10.52
CA PHE A 89 12.52 -7.56 10.05
C PHE A 89 13.00 -6.51 11.03
N LEU A 90 12.10 -5.74 11.66
CA LEU A 90 12.45 -4.83 12.75
C LEU A 90 13.14 -5.56 13.90
N TYR A 91 12.64 -6.76 14.26
CA TYR A 91 13.25 -7.57 15.31
C TYR A 91 14.60 -8.16 14.89
N ARG A 92 14.71 -8.67 13.66
CA ARG A 92 15.91 -9.40 13.20
C ARG A 92 17.08 -8.47 12.85
N PHE A 93 16.79 -7.27 12.34
CA PHE A 93 17.77 -6.31 11.84
C PHE A 93 17.56 -4.93 12.50
N PRO A 94 17.66 -4.82 13.83
CA PRO A 94 17.26 -3.61 14.57
C PRO A 94 18.08 -2.36 14.22
N ASP A 95 19.30 -2.52 13.70
CA ASP A 95 20.20 -1.41 13.41
C ASP A 95 19.78 -0.59 12.18
N ASP A 96 19.08 -1.21 11.22
CA ASP A 96 18.82 -0.60 9.91
C ASP A 96 17.49 -0.99 9.25
N ALA A 97 16.69 -1.87 9.85
CA ALA A 97 15.44 -2.34 9.29
C ALA A 97 14.47 -1.20 8.96
N GLU A 98 14.30 -0.23 9.87
CA GLU A 98 13.36 0.88 9.64
C GLU A 98 13.73 1.68 8.39
N GLN A 99 15.01 2.07 8.25
CA GLN A 99 15.49 2.80 7.08
C GLN A 99 15.35 1.98 5.79
N LEU A 100 15.65 0.67 5.86
CA LEU A 100 15.55 -0.21 4.70
C LEU A 100 14.11 -0.46 4.28
N LEU A 101 13.18 -0.58 5.24
CA LEU A 101 11.74 -0.66 5.01
C LEU A 101 11.22 0.62 4.37
N GLU A 102 11.56 1.79 4.90
CA GLU A 102 11.15 3.07 4.32
C GLU A 102 11.61 3.18 2.86
N LYS A 103 12.87 2.83 2.59
CA LYS A 103 13.42 2.83 1.25
C LYS A 103 12.72 1.83 0.34
N ALA A 104 12.45 0.62 0.82
CA ALA A 104 11.79 -0.42 0.03
C ALA A 104 10.34 -0.04 -0.33
N PHE A 105 9.59 0.53 0.62
CA PHE A 105 8.23 1.02 0.37
C PHE A 105 8.23 2.18 -0.63
N PHE A 106 9.15 3.14 -0.46
CA PHE A 106 9.34 4.26 -1.39
C PHE A 106 9.68 3.78 -2.80
N ASP A 107 10.70 2.94 -2.96
CA ASP A 107 11.15 2.46 -4.26
C ASP A 107 10.06 1.66 -4.95
N HIS A 108 9.35 0.79 -4.22
CA HIS A 108 8.23 0.05 -4.79
C HIS A 108 7.08 0.96 -5.24
N GLY A 109 6.73 2.00 -4.47
CA GLY A 109 5.75 3.00 -4.87
C GLY A 109 6.17 3.75 -6.14
N LEU A 110 7.44 4.14 -6.21
CA LEU A 110 8.05 4.81 -7.37
C LEU A 110 8.03 3.93 -8.62
N GLU A 111 8.40 2.66 -8.50
CA GLU A 111 8.33 1.70 -9.60
C GLU A 111 6.90 1.44 -10.05
N THR A 112 5.95 1.34 -9.11
CA THR A 112 4.53 1.20 -9.41
C THR A 112 4.04 2.38 -10.25
N ALA A 113 4.32 3.61 -9.83
CA ALA A 113 3.92 4.79 -10.59
C ALA A 113 4.53 4.83 -11.99
N LYS A 114 5.83 4.53 -12.13
CA LYS A 114 6.50 4.49 -13.44
C LYS A 114 5.91 3.44 -14.39
N LYS A 115 5.42 2.30 -13.88
CA LYS A 115 4.72 1.29 -14.70
C LYS A 115 3.44 1.84 -15.33
N PHE A 116 2.73 2.74 -14.65
CA PHE A 116 1.41 3.22 -15.07
C PHE A 116 1.37 4.65 -15.62
N VAL A 117 2.44 5.44 -15.45
CA VAL A 117 2.47 6.88 -15.80
C VAL A 117 2.19 7.14 -17.29
N ASN A 118 2.66 6.26 -18.19
CA ASN A 118 2.43 6.41 -19.63
C ASN A 118 0.93 6.31 -20.01
N GLY A 119 0.14 5.55 -19.23
CA GLY A 119 -1.31 5.43 -19.44
C GLY A 119 -2.10 6.68 -19.05
N VAL A 120 -1.46 7.63 -18.37
CA VAL A 120 -2.06 8.88 -17.90
C VAL A 120 -1.27 10.12 -18.36
N ALA A 121 -0.45 9.99 -19.41
CA ALA A 121 0.49 11.03 -19.85
C ALA A 121 -0.15 12.37 -20.24
N ASN A 122 -1.44 12.38 -20.61
CA ASN A 122 -2.17 13.60 -20.95
C ASN A 122 -2.77 14.32 -19.72
N ASN A 123 -2.63 13.74 -18.53
CA ASN A 123 -3.18 14.31 -17.30
C ASN A 123 -2.17 15.29 -16.65
N SER A 124 -2.68 16.20 -15.83
CA SER A 124 -1.80 16.95 -14.91
C SER A 124 -1.08 16.00 -13.95
N PRO A 125 0.11 16.35 -13.41
CA PRO A 125 0.81 15.51 -12.44
C PRO A 125 -0.07 15.06 -11.25
N LEU A 126 -0.89 15.97 -10.72
CA LEU A 126 -1.81 15.65 -9.62
C LEU A 126 -2.93 14.69 -10.03
N SER A 127 -3.50 14.88 -11.23
CA SER A 127 -4.51 13.98 -11.77
C SER A 127 -3.94 12.60 -12.12
N ALA A 128 -2.71 12.55 -12.65
CA ALA A 128 -1.99 11.30 -12.88
C ALA A 128 -1.72 10.56 -11.57
N PHE A 129 -1.25 11.26 -10.54
CA PHE A 129 -1.06 10.73 -9.20
C PHE A 129 -2.36 10.16 -8.61
N GLN A 130 -3.46 10.93 -8.64
CA GLN A 130 -4.77 10.47 -8.16
C GLN A 130 -5.23 9.19 -8.86
N ASN A 131 -5.09 9.11 -10.18
CA ASN A 131 -5.49 7.92 -10.93
C ASN A 131 -4.63 6.70 -10.59
N ILE A 132 -3.32 6.89 -10.46
CA ILE A 132 -2.39 5.80 -10.14
C ILE A 132 -2.62 5.29 -8.72
N VAL A 133 -2.67 6.17 -7.72
CA VAL A 133 -2.96 5.77 -6.33
C VAL A 133 -4.36 5.18 -6.23
N GLY A 134 -5.35 5.82 -6.84
CA GLY A 134 -6.73 5.35 -6.85
C GLY A 134 -6.93 3.94 -7.43
N ALA A 135 -6.08 3.51 -8.39
CA ALA A 135 -6.17 2.19 -9.02
C ALA A 135 -5.24 1.13 -8.41
N ASN A 136 -4.21 1.53 -7.65
CA ASN A 136 -3.13 0.62 -7.21
C ASN A 136 -2.91 0.59 -5.69
N TYR A 137 -3.33 1.63 -4.96
CA TYR A 137 -3.20 1.66 -3.51
C TYR A 137 -4.39 0.96 -2.84
N LEU A 138 -4.06 -0.02 -1.99
CA LEU A 138 -5.02 -0.76 -1.18
C LEU A 138 -5.35 0.06 0.06
N GLU A 139 -6.62 0.42 0.25
CA GLU A 139 -7.13 1.20 1.39
C GLU A 139 -8.47 0.62 1.89
N GLY A 140 -8.58 -0.71 1.90
CA GLY A 140 -9.84 -1.40 2.17
C GLY A 140 -10.76 -1.53 0.96
N MET A 141 -12.00 -1.93 1.23
CA MET A 141 -13.05 -2.13 0.23
C MET A 141 -13.67 -0.78 -0.17
N PRO A 142 -14.11 -0.60 -1.42
CA PRO A 142 -14.75 0.65 -1.85
C PRO A 142 -16.03 0.99 -1.07
N CYS A 143 -16.71 -0.01 -0.51
CA CYS A 143 -17.90 0.18 0.31
C CYS A 143 -17.61 0.68 1.73
N ASP A 144 -16.35 0.68 2.17
CA ASP A 144 -15.98 1.15 3.51
C ASP A 144 -16.09 2.68 3.62
N GLN A 145 -15.90 3.39 2.50
CA GLN A 145 -16.09 4.84 2.38
C GLN A 145 -15.33 5.67 3.44
N VAL A 146 -14.21 5.16 3.95
CA VAL A 146 -13.42 5.81 5.00
C VAL A 146 -12.47 6.88 4.46
N SER A 147 -12.17 6.89 3.16
CA SER A 147 -11.24 7.82 2.52
C SER A 147 -11.98 8.84 1.64
N SER A 148 -11.49 10.08 1.66
CA SER A 148 -11.98 11.17 0.80
C SER A 148 -10.80 11.86 0.12
N TYR A 149 -10.93 12.06 -1.19
CA TYR A 149 -9.97 12.75 -2.03
C TYR A 149 -10.56 14.08 -2.48
N ARG A 150 -9.87 15.19 -2.19
CA ARG A 150 -10.30 16.54 -2.59
C ARG A 150 -9.15 17.26 -3.28
N SER A 151 -9.38 17.73 -4.49
CA SER A 151 -8.41 18.58 -5.19
C SER A 151 -8.61 20.03 -4.75
N SER A 152 -7.66 20.61 -4.02
CA SER A 152 -7.74 22.01 -3.59
C SER A 152 -6.93 22.91 -4.54
N ASN A 153 -7.58 23.97 -5.03
CA ASN A 153 -6.97 25.13 -5.71
C ASN A 153 -5.92 24.81 -6.80
N LYS A 154 -6.13 23.75 -7.60
CA LYS A 154 -5.29 23.28 -8.73
C LYS A 154 -3.88 22.77 -8.39
N ASN A 155 -3.36 22.97 -7.18
CA ASN A 155 -1.96 22.67 -6.85
C ASN A 155 -1.78 21.58 -5.78
N ALA A 156 -2.86 21.07 -5.20
CA ALA A 156 -2.78 20.00 -4.22
C ALA A 156 -3.94 19.00 -4.31
N VAL A 157 -3.67 17.79 -3.85
CA VAL A 157 -4.64 16.73 -3.58
C VAL A 157 -4.59 16.44 -2.10
N GLU A 158 -5.70 16.72 -1.42
CA GLU A 158 -5.91 16.42 -0.02
C GLU A 158 -6.60 15.06 0.12
N VAL A 159 -6.06 14.23 1.01
CA VAL A 159 -6.60 12.92 1.33
C VAL A 159 -6.90 12.90 2.82
N THR A 160 -8.13 12.53 3.17
CA THR A 160 -8.55 12.39 4.56
C THR A 160 -9.11 10.99 4.81
N HIS A 161 -8.78 10.40 5.95
CA HIS A 161 -9.40 9.15 6.40
C HIS A 161 -10.12 9.37 7.73
N SER A 162 -11.37 8.91 7.81
CA SER A 162 -12.17 8.93 9.05
C SER A 162 -11.97 7.70 9.92
N ASP A 163 -11.31 6.66 9.40
CA ASP A 163 -10.93 5.44 10.14
C ASP A 163 -9.64 4.84 9.55
N CYS A 164 -8.96 3.97 10.30
CA CYS A 164 -7.75 3.29 9.87
C CYS A 164 -7.97 1.78 9.69
N LEU A 165 -8.35 1.39 8.47
CA LEU A 165 -8.62 -0.01 8.10
C LEU A 165 -7.38 -0.91 8.13
N HIS A 166 -6.18 -0.34 8.06
CA HIS A 166 -4.92 -1.08 8.14
C HIS A 166 -4.58 -1.53 9.56
N LYS A 167 -4.95 -0.70 10.55
CA LYS A 167 -4.46 -0.81 11.93
C LYS A 167 -4.72 -2.18 12.53
N ALA A 168 -5.96 -2.66 12.44
CA ALA A 168 -6.34 -3.93 13.06
C ALA A 168 -5.50 -5.12 12.55
N LYS A 169 -5.20 -5.16 11.25
CA LYS A 169 -4.46 -6.26 10.61
C LYS A 169 -2.97 -6.19 10.91
N TRP A 170 -2.42 -4.99 10.96
CA TRP A 170 -1.02 -4.79 11.33
C TRP A 170 -0.78 -5.02 12.83
N ASP A 171 -1.74 -4.61 13.68
CA ASP A 171 -1.72 -4.88 15.12
C ASP A 171 -1.81 -6.39 15.41
N GLU A 172 -2.62 -7.14 14.66
CA GLU A 172 -2.69 -8.61 14.76
C GLU A 172 -1.32 -9.26 14.55
N ALA A 173 -0.52 -8.69 13.64
CA ALA A 173 0.85 -9.08 13.36
C ALA A 173 1.91 -8.46 14.30
N GLY A 174 1.49 -7.71 15.32
CA GLY A 174 2.36 -7.05 16.29
C GLY A 174 3.19 -5.89 15.73
N ALA A 175 2.84 -5.36 14.56
CA ALA A 175 3.59 -4.27 13.93
C ALA A 175 3.26 -2.94 14.60
N PRO A 176 4.25 -2.08 14.93
CA PRO A 176 3.96 -0.79 15.54
C PRO A 176 3.16 0.13 14.60
N ALA A 177 2.02 0.63 15.05
CA ALA A 177 1.13 1.46 14.22
C ALA A 177 1.81 2.72 13.64
N HIS A 178 2.78 3.32 14.35
CA HIS A 178 3.54 4.45 13.81
C HIS A 178 4.45 4.06 12.65
N ILE A 179 5.05 2.87 12.68
CA ILE A 179 5.83 2.32 11.56
C ILE A 179 4.90 2.04 10.38
N MET A 180 3.73 1.43 10.62
CA MET A 180 2.72 1.23 9.57
C MET A 180 2.41 2.53 8.82
N CYS A 181 2.01 3.59 9.54
CA CYS A 181 1.70 4.87 8.91
C CYS A 181 2.90 5.44 8.14
N LYS A 182 4.11 5.37 8.70
CA LYS A 182 5.34 5.85 8.07
C LYS A 182 5.65 5.12 6.76
N LEU A 183 5.53 3.79 6.75
CA LEU A 183 5.81 2.97 5.57
C LEU A 183 4.78 3.18 4.47
N LEU A 184 3.50 3.24 4.82
CA LEU A 184 2.43 3.55 3.88
C LEU A 184 2.58 4.95 3.27
N ASP A 185 2.98 5.95 4.08
CA ASP A 185 3.33 7.29 3.57
C ASP A 185 4.51 7.23 2.60
N LYS A 186 5.56 6.47 2.92
CA LYS A 186 6.72 6.31 2.04
C LYS A 186 6.34 5.72 0.69
N TRP A 187 5.43 4.76 0.68
CA TRP A 187 4.92 4.20 -0.58
C TRP A 187 4.17 5.24 -1.42
N VAL A 188 3.28 6.02 -0.80
CA VAL A 188 2.55 7.09 -1.47
C VAL A 188 3.49 8.20 -1.96
N GLU A 189 4.49 8.56 -1.16
CA GLU A 189 5.56 9.50 -1.52
C GLU A 189 6.35 9.01 -2.73
N GLY A 190 6.75 7.73 -2.73
CA GLY A 190 7.39 7.07 -3.87
C GLY A 190 6.54 7.16 -5.12
N CYS A 191 5.24 6.84 -5.03
CA CYS A 191 4.31 6.99 -6.14
C CYS A 191 4.27 8.43 -6.66
N ALA A 192 4.17 9.43 -5.78
CA ALA A 192 4.16 10.84 -6.16
C ALA A 192 5.43 11.21 -6.94
N LYS A 193 6.62 10.82 -6.44
CA LYS A 193 7.90 11.06 -7.10
C LYS A 193 8.06 10.30 -8.42
N GLY A 194 7.43 9.13 -8.55
CA GLY A 194 7.39 8.37 -9.80
C GLY A 194 6.53 9.02 -10.88
N VAL A 195 5.52 9.81 -10.50
CA VAL A 195 4.70 10.60 -11.43
C VAL A 195 5.40 11.90 -11.82
N ASP A 196 5.82 12.68 -10.82
CA ASP A 196 6.54 13.93 -11.02
C ASP A 196 7.49 14.15 -9.83
N PRO A 197 8.81 14.30 -10.05
CA PRO A 197 9.79 14.51 -8.99
C PRO A 197 9.52 15.72 -8.08
N ASN A 198 8.73 16.69 -8.53
CA ASN A 198 8.39 17.88 -7.77
C ASN A 198 7.23 17.68 -6.80
N LEU A 199 6.43 16.62 -6.96
CA LEU A 199 5.32 16.34 -6.04
C LEU A 199 5.84 15.96 -4.65
N THR A 200 5.24 16.52 -3.61
CA THR A 200 5.65 16.28 -2.22
C THR A 200 4.46 15.88 -1.37
N LEU A 201 4.61 14.79 -0.62
CA LEU A 201 3.63 14.33 0.36
C LEU A 201 3.88 15.02 1.71
N THR A 202 2.83 15.50 2.35
CA THR A 202 2.84 16.04 3.71
C THR A 202 1.70 15.42 4.51
N ARG A 203 1.99 14.86 5.69
CA ARG A 203 0.99 14.43 6.66
C ARG A 203 0.75 15.53 7.69
N SER A 204 -0.50 15.93 7.86
CA SER A 204 -0.94 16.97 8.80
C SER A 204 -1.83 16.44 9.93
N GLY A 205 -2.17 15.15 9.91
CA GLY A 205 -2.83 14.49 11.03
C GLY A 205 -2.88 12.97 10.91
N ALA A 206 -2.99 12.29 12.05
CA ALA A 206 -3.10 10.83 12.10
C ALA A 206 -3.96 10.31 13.27
N ILE A 207 -4.87 9.39 12.97
CA ILE A 207 -5.73 8.71 13.97
C ILE A 207 -4.89 7.99 15.02
N ILE A 208 -3.75 7.41 14.64
CA ILE A 208 -2.84 6.72 15.57
C ILE A 208 -2.26 7.65 16.66
N ASN A 209 -2.32 8.97 16.45
CA ASN A 209 -1.87 9.98 17.40
C ASN A 209 -3.02 10.53 18.27
N GLY A 210 -4.23 9.94 18.18
CA GLY A 210 -5.40 10.37 18.94
C GLY A 210 -6.23 11.47 18.26
N GLU A 211 -6.00 11.73 16.97
CA GLU A 211 -6.82 12.65 16.20
C GLU A 211 -8.06 11.96 15.60
N ASP A 212 -9.11 12.73 15.31
CA ASP A 212 -10.34 12.20 14.72
C ASP A 212 -10.17 11.70 13.27
N THR A 213 -9.15 12.19 12.56
CA THR A 213 -8.92 11.89 11.14
C THR A 213 -7.45 11.83 10.78
N CYS A 214 -7.09 10.98 9.83
CA CYS A 214 -5.82 11.08 9.11
C CYS A 214 -5.96 12.15 8.03
N ARG A 215 -4.94 12.99 7.86
CA ARG A 215 -4.93 14.04 6.84
C ARG A 215 -3.56 14.10 6.16
N CYS A 216 -3.56 13.97 4.84
CA CYS A 216 -2.39 14.08 4.00
C CYS A 216 -2.65 15.02 2.82
N SER A 217 -1.60 15.62 2.29
CA SER A 217 -1.65 16.42 1.07
C SER A 217 -0.49 16.06 0.16
N VAL A 218 -0.77 15.90 -1.13
CA VAL A 218 0.26 15.83 -2.17
C VAL A 218 0.15 17.09 -3.02
N ALA A 219 1.23 17.87 -3.06
CA ALA A 219 1.24 19.18 -3.70
C ALA A 219 2.45 19.36 -4.61
N LEU A 220 2.27 20.21 -5.62
CA LEU A 220 3.39 20.82 -6.35
C LEU A 220 4.01 21.94 -5.51
N PRO A 221 5.29 22.31 -5.76
CA PRO A 221 5.90 23.45 -5.10
C PRO A 221 5.05 24.71 -5.28
N SER A 222 4.93 25.52 -4.22
CA SER A 222 4.35 26.86 -4.36
C SER A 222 5.35 27.72 -5.13
N ASN A 223 4.91 28.32 -6.25
CA ASN A 223 5.68 29.32 -6.99
C ASN A 223 5.90 30.59 -6.15
#